data_AF-A0A952ZTZ0-F1
#
_entry.id   AF-A0A952ZTZ0-F1
#
_cell.length_a   1.000
_cell.length_b   1.000
_cell.length_c   1.000
_cell.angle_alpha   90.00
_cell.angle_beta   90.00
_cell.angle_gamma   90.00
#
_symmetry.space_group_name_H-M   'P 1'
#
loop_
_entity.id
_entity.type
_entity.pdbx_description
1 polymer ?
#
loop_
_entity_poly.entity_id
_entity_poly.type
_entity_poly.pdbx_seq_one_letter_code
_entity_poly.pdbx_strand_id
1 'polypeptide(L)'
;MKQPSKKARSDAGIKGKQLTDSQKAEVAAWLIDENLGYKEARERIAERFGVFVKSDSTVSEFYHSFALPWKYARSKGVADEFEKLAEGKFEEAALKRMKQLFFETASAPGADLKSLKTFAKILGDSHKLTLAQSRLELDKRKVKLLEAKASLADQATAIANDKQLSEEEQGARMRALFRM
;
A
#
# COMPACT_ATOMS: atom_id res chain seq x y z
N MET A 1 32.19 -22.46 8.89
CA MET A 1 30.77 -22.08 9.03
C MET A 1 30.00 -22.59 7.81
N LYS A 2 29.09 -23.55 7.99
CA LYS A 2 28.10 -23.95 6.98
C LYS A 2 26.74 -24.02 7.68
N GLN A 3 25.77 -23.24 7.21
CA GLN A 3 24.41 -23.28 7.74
C GLN A 3 23.73 -24.60 7.32
N PRO A 4 22.95 -25.26 8.20
CA PRO A 4 22.09 -26.34 7.77
C PRO A 4 20.78 -25.78 7.19
N SER A 5 20.51 -26.14 5.93
CA SER A 5 19.24 -25.91 5.24
C SER A 5 18.10 -26.54 6.05
N LYS A 6 17.21 -25.71 6.58
CA LYS A 6 16.04 -26.16 7.36
C LYS A 6 15.05 -26.82 6.40
N LYS A 7 15.07 -28.15 6.35
CA LYS A 7 14.04 -28.98 5.69
C LYS A 7 12.65 -28.50 6.13
N ALA A 8 11.79 -28.22 5.15
CA ALA A 8 10.37 -27.99 5.37
C ALA A 8 9.79 -29.16 6.17
N ARG A 9 9.25 -28.89 7.36
CA ARG A 9 8.61 -29.92 8.19
C ARG A 9 7.29 -30.32 7.52
N SER A 10 7.32 -31.43 6.79
CA SER A 10 6.15 -32.24 6.49
C SER A 10 5.66 -32.94 7.77
N ASP A 11 4.34 -33.17 7.85
CA ASP A 11 3.59 -33.90 8.89
C ASP A 11 3.16 -33.12 10.14
N ALA A 12 1.89 -32.66 10.16
CA ALA A 12 1.05 -32.67 11.38
C ALA A 12 -0.48 -32.49 11.16
N GLY A 13 -0.98 -31.81 10.11
CA GLY A 13 -2.43 -31.66 9.84
C GLY A 13 -2.83 -32.27 8.49
N ILE A 14 -4.15 -32.38 8.16
CA ILE A 14 -4.75 -33.01 6.94
C ILE A 14 -3.65 -33.42 5.97
N LYS A 15 -3.10 -34.63 6.19
CA LYS A 15 -1.77 -34.97 5.66
C LYS A 15 -1.79 -34.71 4.17
N GLY A 16 -0.73 -34.11 3.62
CA GLY A 16 -0.60 -33.73 2.21
C GLY A 16 -0.76 -34.86 1.19
N LYS A 17 -1.21 -36.05 1.62
CA LYS A 17 -1.64 -37.19 0.81
C LYS A 17 -3.16 -37.31 0.63
N GLN A 18 -3.99 -36.62 1.42
CA GLN A 18 -5.46 -36.77 1.37
C GLN A 18 -6.15 -35.71 0.52
N LEU A 19 -5.63 -34.48 0.50
CA LEU A 19 -6.12 -33.40 -0.36
C LEU A 19 -5.00 -32.93 -1.28
N THR A 20 -5.33 -32.76 -2.56
CA THR A 20 -4.50 -32.06 -3.54
C THR A 20 -4.37 -30.58 -3.17
N ASP A 21 -3.37 -29.89 -3.71
CA ASP A 21 -3.18 -28.47 -3.38
C ASP A 21 -4.36 -27.59 -3.83
N SER A 22 -5.04 -27.97 -4.92
CA SER A 22 -6.29 -27.33 -5.35
C SER A 22 -7.41 -27.52 -4.33
N GLN A 23 -7.56 -28.73 -3.79
CA GLN A 23 -8.58 -29.01 -2.77
C GLN A 23 -8.25 -28.30 -1.45
N LYS A 24 -6.98 -28.20 -1.07
CA LYS A 24 -6.57 -27.42 0.11
C LYS A 24 -6.90 -25.94 -0.05
N ALA A 25 -6.66 -25.36 -1.22
CA ALA A 25 -7.02 -23.97 -1.51
C ALA A 25 -8.55 -23.76 -1.42
N GLU A 26 -9.34 -24.72 -1.89
CA GLU A 26 -10.80 -24.66 -1.81
C GLU A 26 -11.31 -24.77 -0.36
N VAL A 27 -10.77 -25.70 0.42
CA VAL A 27 -11.10 -25.79 1.86
C VAL A 27 -10.68 -24.52 2.61
N ALA A 28 -9.53 -23.94 2.26
CA ALA A 28 -9.09 -22.67 2.81
C ALA A 28 -10.05 -21.53 2.47
N ALA A 29 -10.58 -21.49 1.25
CA ALA A 29 -11.60 -20.51 0.85
C ALA A 29 -12.90 -20.66 1.66
N TRP A 30 -13.38 -21.88 1.92
CA TRP A 30 -14.56 -22.09 2.77
C TRP A 30 -14.34 -21.53 4.18
N LEU A 31 -13.18 -21.81 4.77
CA LEU A 31 -12.88 -21.37 6.14
C LEU A 31 -12.63 -19.86 6.25
N ILE A 32 -12.08 -19.23 5.21
CA ILE A 32 -11.60 -17.84 5.25
C ILE A 32 -12.59 -16.86 4.62
N ASP A 33 -13.15 -17.22 3.46
CA ASP A 33 -14.00 -16.34 2.65
C ASP A 33 -15.48 -16.58 2.96
N GLU A 34 -15.91 -17.85 3.07
CA GLU A 34 -17.28 -18.21 3.45
C GLU A 34 -17.48 -18.25 4.99
N ASN A 35 -16.39 -18.14 5.75
CA ASN A 35 -16.38 -18.18 7.22
C ASN A 35 -17.11 -19.42 7.79
N LEU A 36 -16.92 -20.57 7.15
CA LEU A 36 -17.57 -21.83 7.53
C LEU A 36 -17.06 -22.34 8.89
N GLY A 37 -17.94 -22.90 9.70
CA GLY A 37 -17.54 -23.54 10.97
C GLY A 37 -16.70 -24.79 10.75
N TYR A 38 -15.81 -25.15 11.70
CA TYR A 38 -14.91 -26.30 11.54
C TYR A 38 -15.64 -27.64 11.36
N LYS A 39 -16.77 -27.81 12.06
CA LYS A 39 -17.63 -28.99 11.93
C LYS A 39 -18.25 -29.09 10.54
N GLU A 40 -18.79 -27.99 10.03
CA GLU A 40 -19.40 -27.91 8.71
C GLU A 40 -18.37 -28.11 7.60
N ALA A 41 -17.18 -27.52 7.75
CA ALA A 41 -16.08 -27.72 6.82
C ALA A 41 -15.64 -29.19 6.80
N ARG A 42 -15.58 -29.86 7.96
CA ARG A 42 -15.28 -31.29 8.06
C ARG A 42 -16.30 -32.15 7.30
N GLU A 43 -17.59 -31.90 7.51
CA GLU A 43 -18.67 -32.61 6.83
C GLU A 43 -18.59 -32.39 5.31
N ARG A 44 -18.38 -31.14 4.88
CA ARG A 44 -18.24 -30.78 3.46
C ARG A 44 -16.99 -31.40 2.80
N ILE A 45 -15.88 -31.53 3.52
CA ILE A 45 -14.67 -32.23 3.04
C ILE A 45 -14.98 -33.70 2.78
N ALA A 46 -15.73 -34.35 3.67
CA ALA A 46 -16.11 -35.76 3.51
C ALA A 46 -17.07 -35.95 2.33
N GLU A 47 -18.09 -35.10 2.21
CA GLU A 47 -19.06 -35.17 1.12
C GLU A 47 -18.43 -34.91 -0.25
N ARG A 48 -17.59 -33.87 -0.35
CA ARG A 48 -17.10 -33.40 -1.64
C ARG A 48 -15.83 -34.09 -2.12
N PHE A 49 -14.98 -34.53 -1.20
CA PHE A 49 -13.69 -35.12 -1.53
C PHE A 49 -13.54 -36.57 -1.09
N GLY A 50 -14.54 -37.14 -0.40
CA GLY A 50 -14.46 -38.49 0.16
C GLY A 50 -13.42 -38.63 1.27
N VAL A 51 -12.96 -37.50 1.84
CA VAL A 51 -11.91 -37.47 2.86
C VAL A 51 -12.52 -37.35 4.24
N PHE A 52 -12.46 -38.43 5.01
CA PHE A 52 -12.96 -38.44 6.38
C PHE A 52 -11.94 -37.84 7.34
N VAL A 53 -12.20 -36.63 7.81
CA VAL A 53 -11.42 -35.98 8.87
C VAL A 53 -11.97 -36.42 10.23
N LYS A 54 -11.10 -36.91 11.11
CA LYS A 54 -11.52 -37.55 12.36
C LYS A 54 -12.09 -36.58 13.40
N SER A 55 -11.63 -35.33 13.42
CA SER A 55 -12.05 -34.35 14.42
C SER A 55 -12.03 -32.92 13.88
N ASP A 56 -12.83 -32.05 14.50
CA ASP A 56 -12.86 -30.62 14.19
C ASP A 56 -11.52 -29.94 14.54
N SER A 57 -10.78 -30.48 15.52
CA SER A 57 -9.43 -30.01 15.87
C SER A 57 -8.44 -30.13 14.70
N THR A 58 -8.57 -31.16 13.86
CA THR A 58 -7.73 -31.32 12.66
C THR A 58 -8.02 -30.25 11.61
N VAL A 59 -9.27 -29.77 11.51
CA VAL A 59 -9.64 -28.65 10.64
C VAL A 59 -9.11 -27.34 11.21
N SER A 60 -9.15 -27.16 12.53
CA SER A 60 -8.53 -26.02 13.21
C SER A 60 -7.01 -25.97 12.99
N GLU A 61 -6.32 -27.11 13.10
CA GLU A 61 -4.88 -27.21 12.78
C GLU A 61 -4.60 -26.89 11.31
N PHE A 62 -5.45 -27.36 10.38
CA PHE A 62 -5.37 -27.01 8.97
C PHE A 62 -5.55 -25.50 8.74
N TYR A 63 -6.49 -24.87 9.45
CA TYR A 63 -6.74 -23.44 9.38
C TYR A 63 -5.47 -22.65 9.72
N HIS A 64 -4.82 -22.98 10.83
CA HIS A 64 -3.61 -22.27 11.26
C HIS A 64 -2.35 -22.61 10.46
N SER A 65 -2.21 -23.86 9.99
CA SER A 65 -1.00 -24.31 9.29
C SER A 65 -1.01 -24.06 7.78
N PHE A 66 -2.19 -23.99 7.16
CA PHE A 66 -2.33 -23.82 5.71
C PHE A 66 -3.25 -22.66 5.34
N ALA A 67 -4.49 -22.60 5.84
CA ALA A 67 -5.48 -21.62 5.35
C ALA A 67 -5.08 -20.16 5.65
N LEU A 68 -4.57 -19.89 6.86
CA LEU A 68 -4.06 -18.57 7.23
C LEU A 68 -2.84 -18.16 6.38
N PRO A 69 -1.75 -18.96 6.29
CA PRO A 69 -0.65 -18.66 5.38
C PRO A 69 -1.08 -18.50 3.91
N TRP A 70 -2.00 -19.34 3.44
CA TRP A 70 -2.56 -19.26 2.09
C TRP A 70 -3.31 -17.95 1.85
N LYS A 71 -4.12 -17.48 2.82
CA LYS A 71 -4.78 -16.17 2.76
C LYS A 71 -3.77 -15.04 2.60
N TYR A 72 -2.69 -15.07 3.39
CA TYR A 72 -1.65 -14.04 3.31
C TYR A 72 -0.88 -14.09 1.99
N ALA A 73 -0.53 -15.29 1.50
CA ALA A 73 0.13 -15.47 0.22
C ALA A 73 -0.76 -15.03 -0.96
N ARG A 74 -2.05 -15.37 -0.93
CA ARG A 74 -3.04 -14.92 -1.92
C ARG A 74 -3.23 -13.42 -1.88
N SER A 75 -3.35 -12.82 -0.70
CA SER A 75 -3.49 -11.37 -0.55
C SER A 75 -2.27 -10.62 -1.10
N LYS A 76 -1.06 -11.14 -0.85
CA LYS A 76 0.17 -10.60 -1.41
C LYS A 76 0.22 -10.76 -2.94
N GLY A 77 -0.09 -11.95 -3.46
CA GLY A 77 -0.13 -12.19 -4.91
C GLY A 77 -1.15 -11.30 -5.62
N VAL A 78 -2.34 -11.11 -5.03
CA VAL A 78 -3.36 -10.19 -5.54
C VAL A 78 -2.88 -8.75 -5.49
N ALA A 79 -2.18 -8.32 -4.43
CA ALA A 79 -1.60 -6.98 -4.37
C ALA A 79 -0.54 -6.77 -5.46
N ASP A 80 0.37 -7.72 -5.65
CA ASP A 80 1.43 -7.67 -6.66
C ASP A 80 0.84 -7.72 -8.09
N GLU A 81 -0.21 -8.51 -8.33
CA GLU A 81 -0.92 -8.57 -9.62
C GLU A 81 -1.72 -7.29 -9.88
N PHE A 82 -2.38 -6.74 -8.85
CA PHE A 82 -3.10 -5.49 -8.96
C PHE A 82 -2.14 -4.31 -9.18
N GLU A 83 -0.94 -4.32 -8.57
CA GLU A 83 0.12 -3.35 -8.81
C GLU A 83 0.61 -3.39 -10.27
N LYS A 84 0.80 -4.60 -10.82
CA LYS A 84 1.14 -4.79 -12.25
C LYS A 84 0.03 -4.31 -13.18
N LEU A 85 -1.23 -4.60 -12.86
CA LEU A 85 -2.39 -4.16 -13.65
C LEU A 85 -2.64 -2.65 -13.53
N ALA A 86 -2.23 -2.02 -12.43
CA ALA A 86 -2.47 -0.62 -12.17
C ALA A 86 -1.42 0.33 -12.80
N GLU A 87 -0.41 -0.16 -13.54
CA GLU A 87 0.61 0.66 -14.21
C GLU A 87 1.22 1.75 -13.29
N GLY A 88 1.53 1.42 -12.04
CA GLY A 88 2.06 2.39 -11.06
C GLY A 88 1.02 3.34 -10.45
N LYS A 89 -0.26 3.20 -10.80
CA LYS A 89 -1.41 3.89 -10.18
C LYS A 89 -2.07 3.05 -9.10
N PHE A 90 -1.33 2.10 -8.50
CA PHE A 90 -1.84 1.21 -7.47
C PHE A 90 -2.46 2.00 -6.32
N GLU A 91 -1.77 3.05 -5.83
CA GLU A 91 -2.26 3.88 -4.74
C GLU A 91 -3.58 4.58 -5.09
N GLU A 92 -3.70 5.14 -6.29
CA GLU A 92 -4.92 5.80 -6.76
C GLU A 92 -6.08 4.80 -6.90
N ALA A 93 -5.80 3.62 -7.48
CA ALA A 93 -6.78 2.55 -7.66
C ALA A 93 -7.23 1.96 -6.31
N ALA A 94 -6.30 1.74 -5.39
CA ALA A 94 -6.58 1.27 -4.03
C ALA A 94 -7.39 2.31 -3.26
N LEU A 95 -7.05 3.59 -3.37
CA LEU A 95 -7.82 4.67 -2.75
C LEU A 95 -9.23 4.75 -3.31
N LYS A 96 -9.39 4.61 -4.63
CA LYS A 96 -10.69 4.57 -5.29
C LYS A 96 -11.52 3.37 -4.82
N ARG A 97 -10.91 2.19 -4.69
CA ARG A 97 -11.60 1.00 -4.18
C ARG A 97 -11.99 1.16 -2.71
N MET A 98 -11.14 1.76 -1.87
CA MET A 98 -11.47 2.09 -0.48
C MET A 98 -12.64 3.07 -0.38
N LYS A 99 -12.72 4.08 -1.25
CA LYS A 99 -13.87 5.00 -1.32
C LYS A 99 -15.17 4.26 -1.66
N GLN A 100 -15.12 3.31 -2.59
CA GLN A 100 -16.28 2.46 -2.93
C GLN A 100 -16.70 1.61 -1.73
N LEU A 101 -15.77 0.87 -1.12
CA LEU A 101 -16.05 0.04 0.05
C LEU A 101 -16.61 0.84 1.22
N PHE A 102 -16.08 2.06 1.45
CA PHE A 102 -16.63 2.97 2.44
C PHE A 102 -18.09 3.31 2.15
N PHE A 103 -18.41 3.70 0.90
CA PHE A 103 -19.77 4.04 0.51
C PHE A 103 -20.72 2.85 0.61
N GLU A 104 -20.30 1.67 0.14
CA GLU A 104 -21.04 0.41 0.24
C GLU A 104 -21.34 0.07 1.71
N THR A 105 -20.32 0.15 2.57
CA THR A 105 -20.46 -0.11 4.01
C THR A 105 -21.38 0.91 4.68
N ALA A 106 -21.28 2.19 4.29
CA ALA A 106 -22.06 3.27 4.90
C ALA A 106 -23.55 3.20 4.51
N SER A 107 -23.84 2.67 3.32
CA SER A 107 -25.19 2.54 2.79
C SER A 107 -25.88 1.24 3.21
N ALA A 108 -25.16 0.31 3.83
CA ALA A 108 -25.69 -0.98 4.25
C ALA A 108 -26.55 -0.84 5.54
N PRO A 109 -27.71 -1.52 5.61
CA PRO A 109 -28.48 -1.60 6.86
C PRO A 109 -27.67 -2.36 7.91
N GLY A 110 -27.50 -1.76 9.10
CA GLY A 110 -26.67 -2.33 10.17
C GLY A 110 -25.16 -2.10 9.98
N ALA A 111 -24.78 -1.04 9.25
CA ALA A 111 -23.40 -0.67 8.94
C ALA A 111 -22.43 -0.82 10.14
N ASP A 112 -21.30 -1.49 9.90
CA ASP A 112 -20.24 -1.61 10.90
C ASP A 112 -19.52 -0.27 11.08
N LEU A 113 -19.88 0.44 12.15
CA LEU A 113 -19.30 1.72 12.55
C LEU A 113 -17.77 1.64 12.74
N LYS A 114 -17.23 0.48 13.12
CA LYS A 114 -15.79 0.30 13.31
C LYS A 114 -15.05 0.32 11.98
N SER A 115 -15.57 -0.42 10.98
CA SER A 115 -15.04 -0.40 9.61
C SER A 115 -15.16 0.99 9.00
N LEU A 116 -16.31 1.67 9.15
CA LEU A 116 -16.50 3.03 8.67
C LEU A 116 -15.50 4.03 9.26
N LYS A 117 -15.29 3.99 10.58
CA LYS A 117 -14.30 4.84 11.24
C LYS A 117 -12.89 4.59 10.71
N THR A 118 -12.55 3.33 10.45
CA THR A 118 -11.24 2.94 9.91
C THR A 118 -11.05 3.49 8.50
N PHE A 119 -12.03 3.27 7.62
CA PHE A 119 -11.99 3.81 6.26
C PHE A 119 -11.95 5.34 6.23
N ALA A 120 -12.77 6.01 7.05
CA ALA A 120 -12.79 7.47 7.14
C ALA A 120 -11.43 8.03 7.60
N LYS A 121 -10.77 7.37 8.56
CA LYS A 121 -9.42 7.74 8.98
C LYS A 121 -8.41 7.62 7.84
N ILE A 122 -8.37 6.47 7.17
CA ILE A 122 -7.42 6.23 6.06
C ILE A 122 -7.64 7.22 4.92
N LEU A 123 -8.89 7.47 4.53
CA LEU A 123 -9.24 8.45 3.50
C LEU A 123 -8.86 9.87 3.91
N GLY A 124 -9.11 10.25 5.16
CA GLY A 124 -8.74 11.55 5.70
C GLY A 124 -7.22 11.75 5.76
N ASP A 125 -6.46 10.74 6.20
CA ASP A 125 -5.01 10.81 6.27
C ASP A 125 -4.37 10.84 4.87
N SER A 126 -4.93 10.12 3.90
CA SER A 126 -4.52 10.23 2.49
C SER A 126 -4.74 11.64 1.94
N HIS A 127 -5.90 12.25 2.22
CA HIS A 127 -6.16 13.61 1.76
C HIS A 127 -5.19 14.64 2.38
N LYS A 128 -4.87 14.50 3.68
CA LYS A 128 -3.84 15.32 4.34
C LYS A 128 -2.48 15.17 3.68
N LEU A 129 -2.11 13.94 3.30
CA LEU A 129 -0.83 13.67 2.62
C LEU A 129 -0.77 14.40 1.27
N THR A 130 -1.85 14.35 0.47
CA THR A 130 -1.94 15.09 -0.81
C THR A 130 -1.80 16.61 -0.61
N LEU A 131 -2.44 17.17 0.42
CA LEU A 131 -2.30 18.59 0.76
C LEU A 131 -0.87 18.94 1.18
N ALA A 132 -0.24 18.08 1.98
CA ALA A 132 1.15 18.26 2.40
C ALA A 132 2.12 18.22 1.21
N GLN A 133 1.94 17.29 0.28
CA GLN A 133 2.73 17.22 -0.96
C GLN A 133 2.54 18.48 -1.82
N SER A 134 1.30 18.94 -1.99
CA SER A 134 1.00 20.16 -2.74
C SER A 134 1.67 21.39 -2.12
N ARG A 135 1.65 21.48 -0.78
CA ARG A 135 2.33 22.55 -0.05
C ARG A 135 3.84 22.48 -0.20
N LEU A 136 4.42 21.28 -0.11
CA LEU A 136 5.85 21.06 -0.31
C LEU A 136 6.30 21.52 -1.70
N GLU A 137 5.53 21.22 -2.75
CA GLU A 137 5.84 21.66 -4.10
C GLU A 137 5.75 23.19 -4.26
N LEU A 138 4.76 23.83 -3.63
CA LEU A 138 4.71 25.30 -3.58
C LEU A 138 5.91 25.89 -2.85
N ASP A 139 6.31 25.31 -1.73
CA ASP A 139 7.44 25.80 -0.95
C ASP A 139 8.76 25.60 -1.69
N LYS A 140 8.97 24.48 -2.39
CA LYS A 140 10.11 24.29 -3.31
C LYS A 140 10.17 25.37 -4.39
N ARG A 141 9.03 25.71 -5.01
CA ARG A 141 8.96 26.78 -6.02
C ARG A 141 9.32 28.15 -5.42
N LYS A 142 8.82 28.44 -4.21
CA LYS A 142 9.16 29.69 -3.51
C LYS A 142 10.65 29.77 -3.21
N VAL A 143 11.24 28.71 -2.67
CA VAL A 143 12.68 28.65 -2.37
C VAL A 143 13.48 28.92 -3.64
N LYS A 144 13.16 28.26 -4.76
CA LYS A 144 13.83 28.49 -6.05
C LYS A 144 13.74 29.95 -6.53
N LEU A 145 12.58 30.60 -6.35
CA LEU A 145 12.43 32.02 -6.70
C LEU A 145 13.21 32.93 -5.76
N LEU A 146 13.27 32.61 -4.47
CA LEU A 146 14.05 33.36 -3.48
C LEU A 146 15.55 33.22 -3.73
N GLU A 147 16.03 32.03 -4.05
CA GLU A 147 17.43 31.79 -4.45
C GLU A 147 17.80 32.58 -5.70
N ALA A 148 16.92 32.60 -6.72
CA ALA A 148 17.14 33.40 -7.92
C ALA A 148 17.19 34.92 -7.60
N LYS A 149 16.29 35.40 -6.73
CA LYS A 149 16.30 36.80 -6.28
C LYS A 149 17.54 37.15 -5.45
N ALA A 150 17.97 36.26 -4.56
CA ALA A 150 19.18 36.43 -3.77
C ALA A 150 20.41 36.50 -4.68
N SER A 151 20.53 35.60 -5.66
CA SER A 151 21.61 35.63 -6.64
C SER A 151 21.64 36.92 -7.45
N LEU A 152 20.47 37.46 -7.85
CA LEU A 152 20.40 38.77 -8.51
C LEU A 152 20.84 39.91 -7.58
N ALA A 153 20.47 39.88 -6.31
CA ALA A 153 20.87 40.88 -5.32
C ALA A 153 22.38 40.84 -5.04
N ASP A 154 22.98 39.64 -4.96
CA ASP A 154 24.42 39.45 -4.81
C ASP A 154 25.18 39.99 -6.03
N GLN A 155 24.69 39.69 -7.24
CA GLN A 155 25.25 40.23 -8.48
C GLN A 155 25.15 41.77 -8.54
N ALA A 156 24.01 42.33 -8.14
CA ALA A 156 23.81 43.78 -8.09
C ALA A 156 24.77 44.44 -7.10
N THR A 157 24.96 43.83 -5.93
CA THR A 157 25.87 44.32 -4.88
C THR A 157 27.33 44.22 -5.34
N ALA A 158 27.69 43.17 -6.07
CA ALA A 158 29.01 43.03 -6.68
C ALA A 158 29.29 44.14 -7.70
N ILE A 159 28.32 44.47 -8.57
CA ILE A 159 28.45 45.57 -9.54
C ILE A 159 28.61 46.92 -8.82
N ALA A 160 27.77 47.20 -7.81
CA ALA A 160 27.81 48.46 -7.08
C ALA A 160 29.11 48.68 -6.30
N ASN A 161 29.73 47.59 -5.81
CA ASN A 161 30.97 47.65 -5.04
C ASN A 161 32.24 47.51 -5.90
N ASP A 162 32.10 47.30 -7.21
CA ASP A 162 33.23 47.17 -8.12
C ASP A 162 33.87 48.55 -8.37
N LYS A 163 34.99 48.79 -7.70
CA LYS A 163 35.78 50.05 -7.77
C LYS A 163 36.50 50.24 -9.11
N GLN A 164 36.50 49.23 -9.99
CA GLN A 164 37.10 49.34 -11.32
C GLN A 164 36.14 49.91 -12.36
N LEU A 165 34.83 49.94 -12.07
CA LEU A 165 33.81 50.50 -12.94
C LEU A 165 33.56 51.97 -12.61
N SER A 166 33.41 52.79 -13.65
CA SER A 166 32.84 54.13 -13.50
C SER A 166 31.35 54.05 -13.12
N GLU A 167 30.79 55.10 -12.51
CA GLU A 167 29.37 55.15 -12.12
C GLU A 167 28.43 54.92 -13.32
N GLU A 168 28.83 55.38 -14.51
CA GLU A 168 28.07 55.20 -15.75
C GLU A 168 28.05 53.74 -16.22
N GLU A 169 29.19 53.04 -16.10
CA GLU A 169 29.30 51.60 -16.41
C GLU A 169 28.60 50.72 -15.37
N GLN A 170 28.66 51.08 -14.07
CA GLN A 170 27.88 50.43 -13.02
C GLN A 170 26.39 50.54 -13.32
N GLY A 171 25.91 51.73 -13.67
CA GLY A 171 24.51 51.97 -14.05
C GLY A 171 24.08 51.17 -15.29
N ALA A 172 24.93 51.07 -16.31
CA ALA A 172 24.66 50.27 -17.51
C ALA A 172 24.58 48.77 -17.20
N ARG A 173 25.51 48.23 -16.39
CA ARG A 173 25.50 46.81 -15.98
C ARG A 173 24.32 46.47 -15.07
N MET A 174 23.93 47.39 -14.18
CA MET A 174 22.75 47.23 -13.32
C MET A 174 21.45 47.17 -14.13
N ARG A 175 21.27 48.07 -15.11
CA ARG A 175 20.12 48.02 -16.03
C ARG A 175 20.06 46.71 -16.81
N ALA A 176 21.20 46.27 -17.33
CA ALA A 176 21.31 44.98 -18.04
C ALA A 176 20.97 43.77 -17.14
N LEU A 177 21.42 43.77 -15.88
CA LEU A 177 21.16 42.69 -14.91
C LEU A 177 19.67 42.51 -14.62
N PHE A 178 18.94 43.62 -14.45
CA PHE A 178 17.50 43.60 -14.20
C PHE A 178 16.65 43.63 -15.47
N ARG A 179 17.28 43.66 -16.65
CA ARG A 179 16.62 43.82 -17.96
C ARG A 179 15.68 45.04 -18.00
N MET A 180 16.13 46.14 -17.41
CA MET A 180 15.46 47.46 -17.43
C MET A 180 16.06 48.38 -18.49
#